data_AF-A0A674J4K1-F1
#
_entry.id   AF-A0A674J4K1-F1
#
_cell.length_a   1.000
_cell.length_b   1.000
_cell.length_c   1.000
_cell.angle_alpha   90.00
_cell.angle_beta   90.00
_cell.angle_gamma   90.00
#
_symmetry.space_group_name_H-M   'P 1'
#
loop_
_entity.id
_entity.type
_entity.pdbx_description
1 polymer ?
#
loop_
_entity_poly.entity_id
_entity_poly.type
_entity_poly.pdbx_seq_one_letter_code
_entity_poly.pdbx_strand_id
1 'polypeptide(L)'
;MISKMLKMQMLEDEDDLAYAETEKKARTDSTSDGRPSWMRTLHTTASNWFHLIPQTLNHLKRTVENIKDPLFRFFEREVKMGAKLLQDVRQDLADVVQVCEGKKKQTDYLRTLINELVKGM
;
A
#
# COMPACT_ATOMS: atom_id res chain seq x y z
N MET A 1 -10.98 18.62 -30.58
CA MET A 1 -10.99 19.61 -29.48
C MET A 1 -11.69 19.12 -28.22
N ILE A 2 -12.07 17.83 -28.11
CA ILE A 2 -12.73 17.27 -26.91
C ILE A 2 -11.68 16.69 -25.93
N SER A 3 -10.57 16.13 -26.43
CA SER A 3 -9.49 15.59 -25.58
C SER A 3 -8.71 16.63 -24.76
N LYS A 4 -8.73 17.92 -25.15
CA LYS A 4 -8.14 19.00 -24.33
C LYS A 4 -9.06 19.43 -23.18
N MET A 5 -10.37 19.28 -23.33
CA MET A 5 -11.33 19.54 -22.23
C MET A 5 -11.31 18.43 -21.18
N LEU A 6 -11.22 17.16 -21.59
CA LEU A 6 -11.08 16.02 -20.66
C LEU A 6 -9.77 16.02 -19.87
N LYS A 7 -8.69 16.60 -20.41
CA LYS A 7 -7.42 16.77 -19.67
C LYS A 7 -7.44 17.94 -18.69
N MET A 8 -8.28 18.94 -18.92
CA MET A 8 -8.42 20.08 -18.01
C MET A 8 -9.27 19.70 -16.79
N GLN A 9 -10.29 18.86 -16.99
CA GLN A 9 -11.16 18.39 -15.92
C GLN A 9 -10.48 17.37 -14.97
N MET A 10 -9.41 16.70 -15.40
CA MET A 10 -8.64 15.79 -14.54
C MET A 10 -7.53 16.49 -13.73
N LEU A 11 -7.11 17.70 -14.14
CA LEU A 11 -6.08 18.48 -13.44
C LEU A 11 -6.69 19.44 -12.41
N GLU A 12 -7.93 19.87 -12.60
CA GLU A 12 -8.63 20.71 -11.61
C GLU A 12 -8.98 19.93 -10.33
N ASP A 13 -9.18 18.61 -10.41
CA ASP A 13 -9.38 17.74 -9.23
C ASP A 13 -8.07 17.29 -8.55
N GLU A 14 -6.90 17.49 -9.18
CA GLU A 14 -5.60 17.03 -8.66
C GLU A 14 -4.90 18.07 -7.76
N ASP A 15 -5.14 19.37 -7.99
CA ASP A 15 -4.49 20.46 -7.22
C ASP A 15 -5.29 20.96 -6.00
N ASP A 16 -6.59 20.66 -5.87
CA ASP A 16 -7.45 21.19 -4.79
C ASP A 16 -7.54 20.26 -3.54
N LEU A 17 -6.92 19.08 -3.59
CA LEU A 17 -7.01 18.10 -2.49
C LEU A 17 -5.90 18.23 -1.43
N ALA A 18 -4.97 19.17 -1.61
CA ALA A 18 -3.88 19.42 -0.65
C ALA A 18 -4.25 20.36 0.51
N TYR A 19 -5.42 21.03 0.47
CA TYR A 19 -5.78 22.10 1.41
C TYR A 19 -7.14 21.95 2.11
N ALA A 20 -7.66 20.73 2.31
CA ALA A 20 -8.83 20.53 3.18
C ALA A 20 -8.43 20.42 4.67
N GLU A 21 -7.78 21.47 5.19
CA GLU A 21 -7.63 21.67 6.63
C GLU A 21 -8.89 22.38 7.15
N THR A 22 -9.65 21.69 8.01
CA THR A 22 -10.67 22.25 8.91
C THR A 22 -11.86 23.01 8.31
N GLU A 23 -12.90 22.32 7.85
CA GLU A 23 -14.27 22.87 7.99
C GLU A 23 -15.29 21.80 8.40
N LYS A 24 -15.86 22.01 9.60
CA LYS A 24 -17.02 21.30 10.11
C LYS A 24 -18.26 21.78 9.36
N LYS A 25 -18.90 20.91 8.58
CA LYS A 25 -20.36 20.97 8.35
C LYS A 25 -20.97 19.58 8.48
N ALA A 26 -21.99 19.54 9.32
CA ALA A 26 -22.65 18.34 9.77
C ALA A 26 -23.93 18.06 8.95
N ARG A 27 -24.22 16.76 8.84
CA ARG A 27 -25.51 16.07 8.64
C ARG A 27 -26.01 15.79 7.21
N THR A 28 -26.08 14.51 6.87
CA THR A 28 -27.32 13.72 6.69
C THR A 28 -27.00 12.22 6.63
N ASP A 29 -28.02 11.39 6.79
CA ASP A 29 -28.04 10.08 7.46
C ASP A 29 -27.63 8.85 6.60
N SER A 30 -27.26 7.77 7.29
CA SER A 30 -27.12 6.36 6.86
C SER A 30 -25.91 5.89 6.01
N THR A 31 -25.00 5.17 6.67
CA THR A 31 -24.14 4.07 6.12
C THR A 31 -23.14 4.35 4.97
N SER A 32 -23.06 5.56 4.41
CA SER A 32 -22.07 5.86 3.38
C SER A 32 -20.72 6.15 4.00
N ASP A 33 -19.74 5.27 3.76
CA ASP A 33 -18.32 5.52 4.08
C ASP A 33 -17.91 6.91 3.57
N GLY A 34 -17.63 7.84 4.50
CA GLY A 34 -17.36 9.26 4.21
C GLY A 34 -16.00 9.52 3.56
N ARG A 35 -15.29 8.46 3.14
CA ARG A 35 -13.98 8.53 2.51
C ARG A 35 -14.08 8.87 1.02
N PRO A 36 -13.11 9.63 0.48
CA PRO A 36 -13.00 9.87 -0.95
C PRO A 36 -13.00 8.57 -1.77
N SER A 37 -13.45 8.65 -3.03
CA SER A 37 -13.50 7.48 -3.93
C SER A 37 -12.13 6.80 -4.08
N TRP A 38 -11.07 7.58 -4.28
CA TRP A 38 -9.70 7.08 -4.40
C TRP A 38 -9.25 6.29 -3.17
N MET A 39 -9.65 6.72 -1.97
CA MET A 39 -9.27 6.06 -0.71
C MET A 39 -10.02 4.75 -0.52
N ARG A 40 -11.28 4.66 -0.98
CA ARG A 40 -12.06 3.41 -0.96
C ARG A 40 -11.48 2.37 -1.93
N THR A 41 -11.12 2.81 -3.13
CA THR A 41 -10.43 1.95 -4.11
C THR A 41 -9.09 1.48 -3.58
N LEU A 42 -8.28 2.39 -3.03
CA LEU A 42 -6.98 2.07 -2.44
C LEU A 42 -7.11 1.05 -1.29
N HIS A 43 -8.07 1.25 -0.37
CA HIS A 43 -8.31 0.31 0.73
C HIS A 43 -8.66 -1.08 0.21
N THR A 44 -9.55 -1.17 -0.77
CA THR A 44 -9.98 -2.44 -1.36
C THR A 44 -8.81 -3.15 -2.04
N THR A 45 -8.06 -2.43 -2.88
CA THR A 45 -6.90 -2.97 -3.60
C THR A 45 -5.79 -3.41 -2.66
N ALA A 46 -5.40 -2.56 -1.70
CA ALA A 46 -4.36 -2.86 -0.72
C ALA A 46 -4.76 -4.06 0.17
N SER A 47 -6.04 -4.14 0.58
CA SER A 47 -6.56 -5.29 1.31
C SER A 47 -6.50 -6.56 0.48
N ASN A 48 -6.89 -6.51 -0.79
CA ASN A 48 -6.83 -7.68 -1.68
C ASN A 48 -5.38 -8.15 -1.88
N TRP A 49 -4.44 -7.24 -2.11
CA TRP A 49 -3.02 -7.58 -2.23
C TRP A 49 -2.44 -8.15 -0.93
N PHE A 50 -2.81 -7.59 0.23
CA PHE A 50 -2.36 -8.12 1.52
C PHE A 50 -2.82 -9.58 1.76
N HIS A 51 -4.01 -9.94 1.29
CA HIS A 51 -4.53 -11.31 1.36
C HIS A 51 -3.95 -12.25 0.30
N LEU A 52 -3.62 -11.73 -0.90
CA LEU A 52 -3.04 -12.52 -1.99
C LEU A 52 -1.56 -12.84 -1.76
N ILE A 53 -0.81 -11.87 -1.21
CA ILE A 53 0.60 -12.03 -0.91
C ILE A 53 0.74 -13.09 0.20
N PRO A 54 1.71 -14.02 0.10
CA PRO A 54 1.93 -15.04 1.12
C PRO A 54 2.29 -14.40 2.47
N GLN A 55 1.92 -15.04 3.57
CA GLN A 55 2.25 -14.54 4.91
C GLN A 55 3.73 -14.78 5.25
N THR A 56 4.28 -15.90 4.80
CA THR A 56 5.66 -16.30 5.07
C THR A 56 6.25 -17.03 3.88
N LEU A 57 7.59 -17.03 3.78
CA LEU A 57 8.33 -17.90 2.88
C LEU A 57 8.92 -19.08 3.67
N ASN A 58 8.96 -20.24 3.03
CA ASN A 58 9.63 -21.40 3.59
C ASN A 58 11.15 -21.18 3.58
N HIS A 59 11.75 -21.21 4.76
CA HIS A 59 13.19 -21.05 4.91
C HIS A 59 13.92 -22.36 4.59
N LEU A 60 15.12 -22.26 4.03
CA LEU A 60 15.99 -23.41 3.85
C LEU A 60 16.45 -23.92 5.22
N LYS A 61 16.37 -25.23 5.43
CA LYS A 61 16.83 -25.86 6.67
C LYS A 61 18.35 -26.06 6.62
N ARG A 62 19.06 -25.31 7.44
CA ARG A 62 20.51 -25.42 7.61
C ARG A 62 20.90 -26.72 8.30
N THR A 63 21.90 -27.41 7.76
CA THR A 63 22.54 -28.59 8.35
C THR A 63 24.06 -28.44 8.28
N VAL A 64 24.81 -29.27 9.03
CA VAL A 64 26.28 -29.25 9.02
C VAL A 64 26.85 -29.59 7.64
N GLU A 65 26.13 -30.38 6.85
CA GLU A 65 26.60 -30.81 5.53
C GLU A 65 26.26 -29.80 4.44
N ASN A 66 25.02 -29.31 4.39
CA ASN A 66 24.63 -28.36 3.34
C ASN A 66 25.30 -26.99 3.50
N ILE A 67 25.69 -26.58 4.71
CA ILE A 67 26.31 -25.26 4.88
C ILE A 67 27.73 -25.18 4.29
N LYS A 68 28.34 -26.33 4.00
CA LYS A 68 29.62 -26.41 3.30
C LYS A 68 29.47 -26.11 1.80
N ASP A 69 28.28 -26.31 1.24
CA ASP A 69 27.99 -26.02 -0.16
C ASP A 69 27.82 -24.50 -0.38
N PRO A 70 28.66 -23.87 -1.22
CA PRO A 70 28.55 -22.45 -1.53
C PRO A 70 27.23 -22.08 -2.22
N LEU A 71 26.61 -22.98 -3.00
CA LEU A 71 25.30 -22.73 -3.62
C LEU A 71 24.18 -22.74 -2.57
N PHE A 72 24.21 -23.68 -1.64
CA PHE A 72 23.28 -23.66 -0.51
C PHE A 72 23.36 -22.34 0.27
N ARG A 73 24.57 -21.86 0.57
CA ARG A 73 24.77 -20.56 1.25
C ARG A 73 24.20 -19.38 0.47
N PHE A 74 24.36 -19.40 -0.86
CA PHE A 74 23.76 -18.39 -1.72
C PHE A 74 22.23 -18.43 -1.61
N PHE A 75 21.59 -19.58 -1.86
CA PHE A 75 20.14 -19.70 -1.83
C PHE A 75 19.55 -19.42 -0.44
N GLU A 76 20.20 -19.86 0.64
CA GLU A 76 19.78 -19.55 2.01
C GLU A 76 19.74 -18.03 2.24
N ARG A 77 20.77 -17.31 1.77
CA ARG A 77 20.81 -15.84 1.85
C ARG A 77 19.73 -15.19 1.00
N GLU A 78 19.55 -15.62 -0.25
CA GLU A 78 18.52 -15.06 -1.13
C GLU A 78 17.11 -15.28 -0.55
N VAL A 79 16.80 -16.47 -0.02
CA VAL A 79 15.51 -16.73 0.64
C VAL A 79 15.34 -15.88 1.89
N LYS A 80 16.40 -15.68 2.68
CA LYS A 80 16.35 -14.79 3.85
C LYS A 80 16.07 -13.34 3.45
N MET A 81 16.71 -12.84 2.38
CA MET A 81 16.46 -11.49 1.87
C MET A 81 15.04 -11.35 1.34
N GLY A 82 14.56 -12.33 0.57
CA GLY A 82 13.19 -12.36 0.08
C GLY A 82 12.16 -12.40 1.21
N ALA A 83 12.41 -13.16 2.28
CA ALA A 83 11.52 -13.23 3.44
C ALA A 83 11.45 -11.89 4.19
N LYS A 84 12.58 -11.19 4.32
CA LYS A 84 12.62 -9.85 4.92
C LYS A 84 11.84 -8.85 4.07
N LEU A 85 12.09 -8.82 2.76
CA LEU A 85 11.37 -7.94 1.84
C LEU A 85 9.86 -8.22 1.85
N LEU A 86 9.47 -9.50 1.88
CA LEU A 86 8.07 -9.89 2.00
C LEU A 86 7.45 -9.30 3.27
N GLN A 87 8.14 -9.41 4.41
CA GLN A 87 7.64 -8.85 5.67
C GLN A 87 7.47 -7.32 5.58
N ASP A 88 8.45 -6.63 5.01
CA ASP A 88 8.40 -5.17 4.84
C ASP A 88 7.20 -4.77 3.95
N VAL A 89 7.03 -5.41 2.79
CA VAL A 89 5.89 -5.16 1.88
C VAL A 89 4.55 -5.46 2.54
N ARG A 90 4.45 -6.55 3.31
CA ARG A 90 3.22 -6.87 4.05
C ARG A 90 2.90 -5.82 5.11
N GLN A 91 3.92 -5.35 5.84
CA GLN A 91 3.75 -4.32 6.86
C GLN A 91 3.28 -3.01 6.22
N ASP A 92 3.86 -2.63 5.09
CA ASP A 92 3.47 -1.44 4.36
C ASP A 92 2.02 -1.49 3.88
N LEU A 93 1.60 -2.62 3.32
CA LEU A 93 0.19 -2.81 2.93
C LEU A 93 -0.75 -2.78 4.13
N ALA A 94 -0.39 -3.42 5.24
CA ALA A 94 -1.18 -3.37 6.47
C ALA A 94 -1.30 -1.95 7.03
N ASP A 95 -0.23 -1.16 6.91
CA ASP A 95 -0.22 0.23 7.34
C ASP A 95 -1.08 1.13 6.43
N VAL A 96 -1.04 0.92 5.12
CA VAL A 96 -1.92 1.61 4.15
C VAL A 96 -3.39 1.31 4.45
N VAL A 97 -3.72 0.04 4.72
CA VAL A 97 -5.08 -0.36 5.09
C VAL A 97 -5.51 0.36 6.39
N GLN A 98 -4.67 0.37 7.42
CA GLN A 98 -4.96 1.08 8.67
C GLN A 98 -5.09 2.61 8.51
N VAL A 99 -4.30 3.21 7.61
CA VAL A 99 -4.42 4.62 7.25
C VAL A 99 -5.76 4.89 6.58
N CYS A 100 -6.14 4.09 5.59
CA CYS A 100 -7.43 4.23 4.93
C CYS A 100 -8.57 4.02 5.93
N GLU A 101 -8.38 3.17 6.94
CA GLU A 101 -9.34 2.95 8.01
C GLU A 101 -9.43 4.08 9.05
N GLY A 102 -8.52 5.06 9.00
CA GLY A 102 -8.40 6.12 10.00
C GLY A 102 -7.83 5.65 11.34
N LYS A 103 -7.32 4.42 11.41
CA LYS A 103 -6.73 3.81 12.62
C LYS A 103 -5.26 4.18 12.81
N LYS A 104 -4.57 4.57 11.74
CA LYS A 104 -3.16 4.99 11.75
C LYS A 104 -3.01 6.35 11.09
N LYS A 105 -2.21 7.24 11.68
CA LYS A 105 -1.85 8.52 11.07
C LYS A 105 -0.87 8.30 9.92
N GLN A 106 -1.00 9.09 8.86
CA GLN A 106 -0.06 9.08 7.75
C GLN A 106 1.30 9.60 8.21
N THR A 107 2.33 8.79 8.01
CA THR A 107 3.73 9.24 8.05
C THR A 107 4.15 9.72 6.67
N ASP A 108 5.30 10.40 6.60
CA ASP A 108 5.84 10.85 5.31
C ASP A 108 6.13 9.70 4.35
N TYR A 109 6.64 8.58 4.89
CA TYR A 109 6.82 7.33 4.17
C TYR A 109 5.50 6.79 3.60
N LEU A 110 4.46 6.69 4.44
CA LEU A 110 3.16 6.17 4.00
C LEU A 110 2.49 7.09 2.98
N ARG A 111 2.69 8.41 3.08
CA ARG A 111 2.21 9.35 2.05
C ARG A 111 2.85 9.08 0.69
N THR A 112 4.17 8.89 0.67
CA THR A 112 4.89 8.53 -0.55
C THR A 112 4.38 7.20 -1.12
N LEU A 113 4.26 6.18 -0.28
CA LEU A 113 3.80 4.86 -0.70
C LEU A 113 2.36 4.87 -1.22
N ILE A 114 1.47 5.62 -0.57
CA ILE A 114 0.08 5.83 -1.03
C ILE A 114 0.05 6.51 -2.40
N ASN A 115 0.85 7.57 -2.60
CA ASN A 115 0.91 8.28 -3.87
C ASN A 115 1.39 7.37 -5.01
N GLU A 116 2.41 6.54 -4.77
CA GLU A 116 2.88 5.58 -5.78
C GLU A 116 1.86 4.46 -6.03
N LEU A 117 1.16 3.97 -5.01
CA LEU A 117 0.09 2.99 -5.18
C LEU A 117 -1.08 3.55 -5.99
N VAL A 118 -1.50 4.78 -5.69
CA VAL A 118 -2.62 5.44 -6.40
C VAL A 118 -2.28 5.71 -7.86
N LYS A 119 -1.03 6.10 -8.17
CA LYS A 119 -0.56 6.25 -9.56
C LYS A 119 -0.50 4.93 -10.33
N GLY A 120 -0.29 3.82 -9.62
CA GLY A 120 -0.16 2.48 -10.22
C GLY A 120 -1.48 1.73 -10.41
N MET A 121 -2.60 2.26 -9.89
CA MET A 121 -3.96 1.73 -10.10
C MET A 121 -4.59 2.34 -11.35
#